data_AF-A0A535NNS6-F1
#
_entry.id   AF-A0A535NNS6-F1
#
_cell.length_a   1.000
_cell.length_b   1.000
_cell.length_c   1.000
_cell.angle_alpha   90.00
_cell.angle_beta   90.00
_cell.angle_gamma   90.00
#
_symmetry.space_group_name_H-M   'P 1'
#
loop_
_entity.id
_entity.type
_entity.pdbx_description
1 polymer ?
#
loop_
_entity_poly.entity_id
_entity_poly.type
_entity_poly.pdbx_seq_one_letter_code
_entity_poly.pdbx_strand_id
1 'polypeptide(L)'
;MLQWTLSPGSNASYMISGGADLWTSAAGFNQDVGIMVSGGAYGAGTLVAWKESGGFAGTFSPNAAFVTTDLHLQAGKTYTVWLVWKANRHAPASSAIWAGAGPIGSSFSPTTLTALSL
;
A
#
# COMPACT_ATOMS: atom_id res chain seq x y z
N MET A 1 3.75 0.20 10.15
CA MET A 1 3.23 0.50 8.79
C MET A 1 4.25 1.36 8.07
N LEU A 2 4.51 1.11 6.79
CA LEU A 2 5.41 1.95 6.00
C LEU A 2 4.69 3.24 5.65
N GLN A 3 5.28 4.38 6.02
CA GLN A 3 4.68 5.70 5.87
C GLN A 3 5.72 6.75 5.47
N TRP A 4 5.25 7.84 4.87
CA TRP A 4 6.07 8.97 4.46
C TRP A 4 5.37 10.29 4.78
N THR A 5 6.13 11.30 5.17
CA THR A 5 5.61 12.64 5.45
C THR A 5 6.04 13.62 4.36
N LEU A 6 5.09 14.40 3.83
CA LEU A 6 5.29 15.37 2.76
C LEU A 6 4.84 16.75 3.23
N SER A 7 5.73 17.74 3.13
CA SER A 7 5.44 19.14 3.51
C SER A 7 5.99 20.09 2.43
N PRO A 8 5.28 20.25 1.30
CA PRO A 8 5.79 21.05 0.19
C PRO A 8 5.73 22.55 0.51
N GLY A 9 6.77 23.29 0.08
CA GLY A 9 6.87 24.75 0.26
C GLY A 9 6.03 25.56 -0.74
N SER A 10 5.67 24.97 -1.88
CA SER A 10 4.75 25.49 -2.88
C SER A 10 3.67 24.45 -3.19
N ASN A 11 2.62 24.81 -3.92
CA ASN A 11 1.71 23.80 -4.45
C ASN A 11 2.52 22.83 -5.32
N ALA A 12 2.37 21.53 -5.10
CA ALA A 12 3.20 20.51 -5.71
C ALA A 12 2.40 19.24 -6.02
N SER A 13 2.83 18.52 -7.06
CA SER A 13 2.28 17.22 -7.42
C SER A 13 3.28 16.13 -7.08
N TYR A 14 2.81 15.02 -6.52
CA TYR A 14 3.63 13.86 -6.21
C TYR A 14 3.00 12.59 -6.75
N MET A 15 3.77 11.76 -7.45
CA MET A 15 3.41 10.38 -7.73
C MET A 15 3.78 9.53 -6.51
N ILE A 16 2.78 8.93 -5.88
CA ILE A 16 2.95 8.01 -4.75
C ILE A 16 2.81 6.60 -5.28
N SER A 17 3.84 5.77 -5.08
CA SER A 17 3.83 4.37 -5.50
C SER A 17 4.12 3.44 -4.33
N GLY A 18 3.40 2.33 -4.28
CA GLY A 18 3.52 1.31 -3.25
C GLY A 18 3.61 -0.08 -3.86
N GLY A 19 4.51 -0.92 -3.33
CA GLY A 19 4.67 -2.30 -3.78
C GLY A 19 4.98 -3.25 -2.62
N ALA A 20 4.35 -4.43 -2.63
CA ALA A 20 4.63 -5.52 -1.70
C ALA A 20 4.26 -6.85 -2.34
N ASP A 21 5.00 -7.92 -2.03
CA ASP A 21 4.50 -9.27 -2.23
C ASP A 21 3.62 -9.63 -1.05
N LEU A 22 2.33 -9.91 -1.29
CA LEU A 22 1.35 -10.20 -0.26
C LEU A 22 0.83 -11.63 -0.40
N TRP A 23 0.45 -12.26 0.71
CA TRP A 23 -0.20 -13.57 0.69
C TRP A 23 -1.10 -13.76 1.91
N THR A 24 -2.02 -14.72 1.82
CA THR A 24 -2.94 -15.08 2.92
C THR A 24 -2.60 -16.43 3.51
N SER A 25 -2.90 -16.59 4.82
CA SER A 25 -2.82 -17.90 5.49
C SER A 25 -3.97 -18.85 5.15
N ALA A 26 -4.91 -18.42 4.31
CA ALA A 26 -6.01 -19.21 3.78
C ALA A 26 -6.12 -19.05 2.26
N ALA A 27 -6.50 -20.13 1.56
CA ALA A 27 -6.78 -20.10 0.12
C ALA A 27 -8.09 -19.36 -0.20
N GLY A 28 -8.20 -18.92 -1.46
CA GLY A 28 -9.37 -18.28 -2.03
C GLY A 28 -9.42 -16.76 -1.84
N PHE A 29 -8.36 -16.12 -1.37
CA PHE A 29 -8.34 -14.67 -1.14
C PHE A 29 -7.15 -14.05 -1.85
N ASN A 30 -7.41 -13.02 -2.66
CA ASN A 30 -6.35 -12.10 -3.10
C ASN A 30 -6.21 -10.98 -2.08
N GLN A 31 -5.10 -10.25 -2.16
CA GLN A 31 -4.79 -9.16 -1.25
C GLN A 31 -4.86 -7.86 -2.03
N ASP A 32 -5.66 -6.94 -1.54
CA ASP A 32 -5.71 -5.60 -2.10
C ASP A 32 -4.71 -4.71 -1.37
N VAL A 33 -4.03 -3.85 -2.12
CA VAL A 33 -3.16 -2.80 -1.58
C VAL A 33 -3.70 -1.42 -1.96
N GLY A 34 -3.62 -0.50 -1.02
CA GLY A 34 -4.07 0.88 -1.18
C GLY A 34 -3.13 1.89 -0.55
N ILE A 35 -3.37 3.15 -0.90
CA ILE A 35 -2.67 4.31 -0.34
C ILE A 35 -3.69 5.13 0.44
N MET A 36 -3.35 5.44 1.68
CA MET A 36 -4.10 6.31 2.56
C MET A 36 -3.31 7.61 2.78
N VAL A 37 -4.01 8.74 2.86
CA VAL A 37 -3.40 10.07 3.05
C VAL A 37 -4.14 10.83 4.14
N SER A 38 -3.42 11.49 5.03
CA SER A 38 -3.99 12.48 5.97
C SER A 38 -3.32 13.83 5.79
N GLY A 39 -3.93 14.88 6.34
CA GLY A 39 -3.46 16.26 6.27
C GLY A 39 -4.10 17.07 5.13
N GLY A 40 -4.02 18.39 5.25
CA GLY A 40 -4.60 19.32 4.28
C GLY A 40 -6.05 18.97 3.90
N ALA A 41 -6.30 18.83 2.60
CA ALA A 41 -7.61 18.47 2.05
C ALA A 41 -8.07 17.02 2.35
N TYR A 42 -7.18 16.13 2.80
CA TYR A 42 -7.47 14.72 3.05
C TYR A 42 -7.89 14.44 4.51
N GLY A 43 -7.96 15.47 5.35
CA GLY A 43 -8.45 15.38 6.73
C GLY A 43 -7.65 14.41 7.59
N ALA A 44 -8.32 13.60 8.41
CA ALA A 44 -7.67 12.62 9.30
C ALA A 44 -7.18 11.36 8.57
N GLY A 45 -7.65 11.12 7.33
CA GLY A 45 -7.35 9.92 6.57
C GLY A 45 -8.35 9.74 5.42
N THR A 46 -7.85 9.70 4.19
CA THR A 46 -8.60 9.47 2.96
C THR A 46 -7.91 8.39 2.14
N LEU A 47 -8.67 7.38 1.71
CA LEU A 47 -8.18 6.36 0.80
C LEU A 47 -8.17 6.95 -0.62
N VAL A 48 -6.99 7.04 -1.22
CA VAL A 48 -6.80 7.72 -2.52
C VAL A 48 -6.56 6.75 -3.67
N ALA A 49 -6.17 5.51 -3.38
CA ALA A 49 -5.93 4.50 -4.40
C ALA A 49 -6.13 3.08 -3.87
N TRP A 50 -6.52 2.17 -4.76
CA TRP A 50 -6.79 0.77 -4.44
C TRP A 50 -6.54 -0.14 -5.65
N LYS A 51 -5.83 -1.26 -5.44
CA LYS A 51 -5.55 -2.28 -6.45
C LYS A 51 -5.53 -3.68 -5.82
N GLU A 52 -6.18 -4.64 -6.46
CA GLU A 52 -6.13 -6.06 -6.09
C GLU A 52 -4.84 -6.72 -6.60
N SER A 53 -4.22 -7.59 -5.81
CA SER A 53 -3.11 -8.45 -6.26
C SER A 53 -3.61 -9.49 -7.26
N GLY A 54 -2.90 -9.67 -8.38
CA GLY A 54 -3.24 -10.69 -9.37
C GLY A 54 -2.65 -12.05 -9.01
N GLY A 55 -3.41 -13.15 -9.18
CA GLY A 55 -2.89 -14.53 -9.16
C GLY A 55 -3.87 -15.62 -8.73
N PHE A 56 -3.34 -16.78 -8.32
CA PHE A 56 -4.09 -18.02 -8.07
C PHE A 56 -4.86 -18.04 -6.73
N ALA A 57 -4.80 -16.97 -5.92
CA ALA A 57 -5.42 -16.89 -4.60
C ALA A 57 -5.09 -18.11 -3.70
N GLY A 58 -3.90 -18.70 -3.85
CA GLY A 58 -3.50 -19.91 -3.12
C GLY A 58 -3.10 -19.62 -1.67
N THR A 59 -3.11 -20.66 -0.82
CA THR A 59 -2.54 -20.54 0.54
C THR A 59 -1.03 -20.37 0.44
N PHE A 60 -0.46 -19.42 1.21
CA PHE A 60 1.00 -19.20 1.25
C PHE A 60 1.60 -18.97 -0.13
N SER A 61 0.86 -18.30 -1.01
CA SER A 61 1.27 -17.98 -2.38
C SER A 61 1.51 -16.47 -2.48
N PRO A 62 2.75 -15.97 -2.30
CA PRO A 62 3.06 -14.55 -2.49
C PRO A 62 2.67 -14.05 -3.89
N ASN A 63 1.94 -12.94 -3.91
CA ASN A 63 1.50 -12.25 -5.11
C ASN A 63 2.03 -10.81 -5.08
N ALA A 64 2.74 -10.41 -6.13
CA ALA A 64 3.20 -9.04 -6.29
C ALA A 64 1.99 -8.11 -6.43
N ALA A 65 1.85 -7.18 -5.48
CA ALA A 65 0.81 -6.17 -5.46
C ALA A 65 1.46 -4.78 -5.64
N PHE A 66 0.88 -3.96 -6.52
CA PHE A 66 1.37 -2.62 -6.80
C PHE A 66 0.21 -1.63 -6.92
N VAL A 67 0.38 -0.45 -6.35
CA VAL A 67 -0.57 0.67 -6.43
C VAL A 67 0.20 1.96 -6.67
N THR A 68 -0.36 2.83 -7.51
CA THR A 68 0.19 4.16 -7.76
C THR A 68 -0.94 5.18 -7.92
N THR A 69 -0.70 6.42 -7.51
CA THR A 69 -1.60 7.55 -7.71
C THR A 69 -0.84 8.85 -7.62
N ASP A 70 -1.38 9.89 -8.26
CA ASP A 70 -0.89 11.24 -8.11
C ASP A 70 -1.64 11.97 -6.98
N LEU A 71 -0.93 12.77 -6.21
CA LEU A 71 -1.47 13.68 -5.21
C LEU A 71 -1.13 15.12 -5.57
N HIS A 72 -2.13 16.00 -5.49
CA HIS A 72 -1.92 17.45 -5.56
C HIS A 72 -1.96 18.03 -4.15
N LEU A 73 -0.82 18.54 -3.69
CA LEU A 73 -0.60 18.99 -2.33
C LEU A 73 -0.49 20.52 -2.27
N GLN A 74 -1.12 21.11 -1.27
CA GLN A 74 -1.10 22.56 -1.05
C GLN A 74 0.15 22.97 -0.26
N ALA A 75 0.70 24.13 -0.59
CA ALA A 75 1.83 24.72 0.13
C ALA A 75 1.54 24.87 1.63
N GLY A 76 2.56 24.63 2.47
CA GLY A 76 2.48 24.89 3.91
C GLY A 76 1.55 23.95 4.68
N LYS A 77 1.13 22.83 4.07
CA LYS A 77 0.41 21.74 4.72
C LYS A 77 1.33 20.53 4.84
N THR A 78 1.17 19.79 5.93
CA THR A 78 1.84 18.50 6.13
C THR A 78 0.85 17.39 5.83
N TYR A 79 1.30 16.43 5.03
CA TYR A 79 0.58 15.24 4.65
C TYR A 79 1.35 14.01 5.10
N THR A 80 0.62 12.98 5.56
CA THR A 80 1.21 11.66 5.81
C THR A 80 0.57 10.68 4.84
N VAL A 81 1.39 9.91 4.14
CA VAL A 81 0.95 8.86 3.22
C VAL A 81 1.41 7.51 3.73
N TRP A 82 0.58 6.48 3.64
CA TRP A 82 0.94 5.12 4.07
C TRP A 82 0.21 4.05 3.30
N LEU A 83 0.78 2.84 3.30
CA LEU A 83 0.15 1.66 2.72
C LEU A 83 -0.86 1.04 3.66
N VAL A 84 -1.95 0.57 3.06
CA VAL A 84 -2.99 -0.24 3.69
C VAL A 84 -3.29 -1.46 2.82
N TRP A 85 -3.80 -2.53 3.41
CA TRP A 85 -4.23 -3.72 2.67
C TRP A 85 -5.38 -4.44 3.36
N LYS A 86 -6.15 -5.20 2.58
CA LYS A 86 -7.15 -6.16 3.08
C LYS A 86 -7.29 -7.33 2.11
N ALA A 87 -8.07 -8.33 2.49
CA ALA A 87 -8.49 -9.36 1.55
C ALA A 87 -9.50 -8.76 0.55
N ASN A 88 -9.51 -9.26 -0.67
CA ASN A 88 -10.42 -8.77 -1.71
C ASN A 88 -11.90 -9.04 -1.38
N ARG A 89 -12.18 -10.05 -0.56
CA ARG A 89 -13.49 -10.36 0.02
C ARG A 89 -13.38 -10.68 1.51
N HIS A 90 -14.52 -10.77 2.19
CA HIS A 90 -14.56 -11.12 3.60
C HIS A 90 -13.83 -12.44 3.86
N ALA A 91 -12.73 -12.38 4.60
CA ALA A 91 -11.97 -13.54 5.02
C ALA A 91 -12.33 -13.91 6.47
N PRO A 92 -12.25 -15.19 6.86
CA PRO A 92 -12.42 -15.60 8.24
C PRO A 92 -11.46 -14.85 9.17
N ALA A 93 -11.86 -14.61 10.42
CA ALA A 93 -11.02 -13.92 11.41
C ALA A 93 -9.68 -14.62 11.68
N SER A 94 -9.57 -15.93 11.39
CA SER A 94 -8.34 -16.72 11.48
C SER A 94 -7.39 -16.53 10.28
N SER A 95 -7.83 -15.87 9.21
CA SER A 95 -7.00 -15.56 8.05
C SER A 95 -6.21 -14.28 8.28
N ALA A 96 -4.92 -14.33 8.04
CA ALA A 96 -4.03 -13.18 8.09
C ALA A 96 -3.44 -12.89 6.72
N ILE A 97 -3.12 -11.62 6.47
CA ILE A 97 -2.34 -11.17 5.31
C ILE A 97 -0.92 -10.90 5.78
N TRP A 98 0.03 -11.39 5.02
CA TRP A 98 1.46 -11.28 5.28
C TRP A 98 2.14 -10.59 4.10
N ALA A 99 3.25 -9.92 4.39
CA ALA A 99 4.09 -9.27 3.39
C ALA A 99 5.46 -9.96 3.31
N GLY A 100 5.98 -10.07 2.09
CA GLY A 100 7.27 -10.67 1.77
C GLY A 100 7.13 -12.04 1.10
N ALA A 101 7.79 -12.18 -0.05
CA ALA A 101 8.02 -13.45 -0.75
C ALA A 101 9.38 -14.05 -0.37
N GLY A 102 9.48 -15.38 -0.50
CA GLY A 102 10.71 -16.15 -0.27
C GLY A 102 10.59 -17.12 0.92
N PRO A 103 11.66 -17.33 1.70
CA PRO A 103 12.89 -16.53 1.69
C PRO A 103 13.92 -16.97 0.63
N ILE A 104 14.79 -16.04 0.24
CA ILE A 104 16.10 -16.37 -0.35
C ILE A 104 17.11 -16.31 0.80
N GLY A 105 17.55 -17.47 1.27
CA GLY A 105 18.30 -17.56 2.53
C GLY A 105 17.43 -17.14 3.72
N SER A 106 17.80 -16.05 4.41
CA SER A 106 17.02 -15.45 5.50
C SER A 106 16.27 -14.17 5.10
N SER A 107 16.29 -13.80 3.82
CA SER A 107 15.72 -12.55 3.32
C SER A 107 14.37 -12.76 2.63
N PHE A 108 13.43 -11.88 2.96
CA PHE A 108 12.15 -11.75 2.26
C PHE A 108 12.16 -10.52 1.35
N SER A 109 11.31 -10.51 0.33
CA SER A 109 11.15 -9.32 -0.51
C SER A 109 10.64 -8.12 0.30
N PRO A 110 11.09 -6.89 -0.02
CA PRO A 110 10.74 -5.70 0.75
C PRO A 110 9.32 -5.19 0.42
N THR A 111 8.71 -4.51 1.38
CA THR A 111 7.61 -3.57 1.13
C THR A 111 8.20 -2.19 0.82
N THR A 112 7.68 -1.52 -0.21
CA THR A 112 8.17 -0.23 -0.68
C THR A 112 7.04 0.80 -0.75
N LEU A 113 7.36 2.04 -0.42
CA LEU A 113 6.51 3.22 -0.58
C LEU A 113 7.41 4.37 -1.01
N THR A 114 7.12 4.97 -2.14
CA THR A 114 7.89 6.07 -2.70
C THR A 114 7.00 7.27 -2.97
N ALA A 115 7.59 8.46 -2.88
CA ALA A 115 6.98 9.71 -3.28
C ALA A 115 7.94 10.43 -4.23
N LEU A 116 7.52 10.59 -5.48
CA LEU A 116 8.28 11.27 -6.52
C LEU A 116 7.61 12.61 -6.84
N SER A 117 8.34 13.72 -6.72
CA SER A 117 7.83 15.02 -7.18
C SER A 117 7.69 15.03 -8.70
N LEU A 118 6.56 15.53 -9.21
CA LEU A 118 6.27 15.69 -10.64
C LEU A 118 6.51 17.12 -11.11
#